data_AF-A0A1H1ZEH8-F1
#
_entry.id   AF-A0A1H1ZEH8-F1
#
_cell.length_a   1.000
_cell.length_b   1.000
_cell.length_c   1.000
_cell.angle_alpha   90.00
_cell.angle_beta   90.00
_cell.angle_gamma   90.00
#
_symmetry.space_group_name_H-M   'P 1'
#
loop_
_entity.id
_entity.type
_entity.pdbx_description
1 polymer ?
#
loop_
_entity_poly.entity_id
_entity_poly.type
_entity_poly.pdbx_seq_one_letter_code
_entity_poly.pdbx_strand_id
1 'polypeptide(L)'
;MSRVVAALFATSIVAALIPSAASAGCYSCYAPPPPCGTCYQQQVVPPQYRTVQETVMVSPRRVIAHRTPAQYRTVMVPRTVMVAPEGVEYEQVPAQYATQEHVEMVAPGYTTYAPVQPRCGACGY
;
A
#
# COMPACT_ATOMS: atom_id res chain seq x y z
N MET A 1 -77.52 -3.24 -91.15
CA MET A 1 -76.54 -2.63 -92.08
C MET A 1 -75.40 -2.09 -91.22
N SER A 2 -74.29 -2.81 -91.00
CA SER A 2 -73.06 -2.86 -91.84
C SER A 2 -72.33 -1.49 -91.81
N ARG A 3 -71.07 -1.25 -91.42
CA ARG A 3 -69.84 -2.03 -91.12
C ARG A 3 -68.88 -1.13 -90.30
N VAL A 4 -68.23 -1.63 -89.24
CA VAL A 4 -66.78 -1.94 -89.16
C VAL A 4 -65.81 -0.80 -89.52
N VAL A 5 -65.12 -0.23 -88.51
CA VAL A 5 -63.70 0.23 -88.51
C VAL A 5 -63.27 0.18 -87.02
N ALA A 6 -62.60 -0.84 -86.47
CA ALA A 6 -61.25 -1.40 -86.68
C ALA A 6 -60.09 -0.49 -86.20
N ALA A 7 -59.29 -1.05 -85.27
CA ALA A 7 -57.92 -0.71 -84.85
C ALA A 7 -57.74 0.46 -83.84
N LEU A 8 -57.46 0.20 -82.55
CA LEU A 8 -56.17 -0.18 -81.91
C LEU A 8 -55.14 0.97 -81.81
N PHE A 9 -55.00 1.57 -80.62
CA PHE A 9 -53.73 2.12 -80.08
C PHE A 9 -53.85 2.14 -78.54
N ALA A 10 -53.26 1.17 -77.84
CA ALA A 10 -51.88 1.16 -77.35
C ALA A 10 -51.77 1.76 -75.94
N THR A 11 -51.66 0.84 -74.99
CA THR A 11 -51.31 0.98 -73.58
C THR A 11 -50.09 1.88 -73.36
N SER A 12 -50.23 2.95 -72.57
CA SER A 12 -49.09 3.68 -72.02
C SER A 12 -48.76 3.19 -70.60
N ILE A 13 -47.47 2.94 -70.44
CA ILE A 13 -46.75 2.29 -69.35
C ILE A 13 -46.75 3.16 -68.08
N VAL A 14 -47.12 2.56 -66.94
CA VAL A 14 -46.86 3.12 -65.59
C VAL A 14 -45.49 2.62 -65.15
N ALA A 15 -44.47 3.50 -65.18
CA ALA A 15 -43.15 3.19 -64.65
C ALA A 15 -42.44 4.46 -64.16
N ALA A 16 -42.68 4.88 -62.92
CA ALA A 16 -41.81 5.81 -62.19
C ALA A 16 -42.15 5.91 -60.70
N LEU A 17 -42.18 4.79 -59.96
CA LEU A 17 -42.07 4.82 -58.49
C LEU A 17 -41.22 3.63 -58.04
N ILE A 18 -39.94 3.64 -58.43
CA ILE A 18 -38.92 2.83 -57.76
C ILE A 18 -38.28 3.77 -56.75
N PRO A 19 -38.58 3.68 -55.44
CA PRO A 19 -37.76 4.33 -54.45
C PRO A 19 -36.39 3.65 -54.54
N SER A 20 -35.38 4.37 -55.03
CA SER A 20 -33.98 4.00 -54.92
C SER A 20 -33.59 4.06 -53.44
N ALA A 21 -34.00 3.04 -52.68
CA ALA A 21 -33.52 2.76 -51.34
C ALA A 21 -32.09 2.22 -51.42
N ALA A 22 -31.16 3.01 -51.98
CA ALA A 22 -29.76 2.64 -52.12
C ALA A 22 -28.81 3.63 -51.42
N SER A 23 -29.33 4.61 -50.68
CA SER A 23 -28.50 5.49 -49.87
C SER A 23 -29.12 5.78 -48.49
N ALA A 24 -29.62 4.73 -47.82
CA ALA A 24 -29.57 4.75 -46.37
C ALA A 24 -28.09 4.72 -45.99
N GLY A 25 -27.56 5.86 -45.53
CA GLY A 25 -26.14 6.13 -45.26
C GLY A 25 -25.50 5.18 -44.23
N CYS A 26 -25.20 3.97 -44.66
CA CYS A 26 -24.51 2.95 -43.87
C CYS A 26 -22.99 3.10 -44.04
N TYR A 27 -22.45 4.30 -43.79
CA TYR A 27 -21.00 4.61 -43.89
C TYR A 27 -20.13 3.82 -42.88
N SER A 28 -20.74 3.09 -41.95
CA SER A 28 -20.05 2.35 -40.89
C SER A 28 -20.26 0.82 -40.95
N CYS A 29 -20.90 0.31 -42.00
CA CYS A 29 -21.38 -1.09 -42.00
C CYS A 29 -20.28 -2.10 -42.40
N TYR A 30 -19.08 -1.61 -42.73
CA TYR A 30 -17.86 -2.40 -42.99
C TYR A 30 -16.68 -2.06 -42.07
N ALA A 31 -16.85 -1.12 -41.14
CA ALA A 31 -15.79 -0.76 -40.21
C ALA A 31 -15.75 -1.80 -39.07
N PRO A 32 -14.66 -2.58 -38.92
CA PRO A 32 -14.51 -3.45 -37.77
C PRO A 32 -14.54 -2.59 -36.50
N PRO A 33 -15.19 -3.04 -35.41
CA PRO A 33 -15.19 -2.30 -34.16
C PRO A 33 -13.73 -2.09 -33.72
N PRO A 34 -13.37 -0.88 -33.24
CA PRO A 34 -12.01 -0.62 -32.79
C PRO A 34 -11.63 -1.62 -31.69
N PRO A 35 -10.37 -2.12 -31.69
CA PRO A 35 -9.93 -3.04 -30.65
C PRO A 35 -10.08 -2.36 -29.29
N CYS A 36 -10.71 -3.05 -28.33
CA CYS A 36 -10.89 -2.51 -27.00
C CYS A 36 -9.51 -2.31 -26.36
N GLY A 37 -9.16 -1.07 -26.04
CA GLY A 37 -7.87 -0.74 -25.42
C GLY A 37 -7.71 -1.41 -24.06
N THR A 38 -6.49 -1.83 -23.73
CA THR A 38 -6.15 -2.25 -22.36
C THR A 38 -6.04 -1.01 -21.48
N CYS A 39 -6.97 -0.83 -20.55
CA CYS A 39 -6.95 0.26 -19.60
C CYS A 39 -6.10 -0.11 -18.38
N TYR A 40 -5.24 0.80 -17.94
CA TYR A 40 -4.48 0.66 -16.71
C TYR A 40 -4.94 1.72 -15.71
N GLN A 41 -5.14 1.32 -14.46
CA GLN A 41 -5.46 2.24 -13.38
C GLN A 41 -4.34 2.23 -12.35
N GLN A 42 -4.04 3.41 -11.79
CA GLN A 42 -3.09 3.53 -10.70
C GLN A 42 -3.67 2.86 -9.45
N GLN A 43 -2.93 1.87 -8.94
CA GLN A 43 -3.20 1.21 -7.68
C GLN A 43 -2.14 1.61 -6.67
N VAL A 44 -2.58 2.10 -5.51
CA VAL A 44 -1.70 2.46 -4.40
C VAL A 44 -1.62 1.28 -3.45
N VAL A 45 -0.41 0.75 -3.25
CA VAL A 45 -0.14 -0.30 -2.26
C VAL A 45 0.41 0.37 -0.99
N PRO A 46 -0.26 0.23 0.17
CA PRO A 46 0.19 0.88 1.40
C PRO A 46 1.49 0.26 1.94
N PRO A 47 2.31 1.04 2.67
CA PRO A 47 3.49 0.52 3.37
C PRO A 47 3.09 -0.50 4.46
N GLN A 48 3.97 -1.46 4.72
CA GLN A 48 3.77 -2.47 5.75
C GLN A 48 4.68 -2.19 6.95
N TYR A 49 4.08 -2.19 8.14
CA TYR A 49 4.76 -1.96 9.41
C TYR A 49 4.70 -3.22 10.28
N ARG A 50 5.72 -3.40 11.11
CA ARG A 50 5.76 -4.47 12.11
C ARG A 50 6.25 -3.92 13.44
N THR A 51 5.57 -4.33 14.51
CA THR A 51 6.03 -4.10 15.88
C THR A 51 7.09 -5.12 16.22
N VAL A 52 8.29 -4.65 16.58
CA VAL A 52 9.39 -5.50 17.04
C VAL A 52 9.59 -5.25 18.53
N GLN A 53 9.71 -6.35 19.29
CA GLN A 53 10.08 -6.31 20.69
C GLN A 53 11.54 -6.72 20.82
N GLU A 54 12.36 -5.82 21.35
CA GLU A 54 13.78 -6.08 21.58
C GLU A 54 14.10 -6.01 23.07
N THR A 55 14.86 -6.99 23.57
CA THR A 55 15.35 -6.98 24.95
C THR A 55 16.68 -6.25 24.97
N VAL A 56 16.68 -5.04 25.53
CA VAL A 56 17.86 -4.18 25.59
C VAL A 56 18.39 -4.14 27.01
N MET A 57 19.72 -4.25 27.15
CA MET A 57 20.40 -4.06 28.44
C MET A 57 20.39 -2.58 28.80
N VAL A 58 19.74 -2.24 29.91
CA VAL A 58 19.62 -0.85 30.39
C VAL A 58 20.77 -0.50 31.31
N SER A 59 21.23 -1.45 32.13
CA SER A 59 22.36 -1.26 33.02
C SER A 59 23.20 -2.54 33.12
N PRO A 60 24.52 -2.46 32.91
CA PRO A 60 25.40 -3.61 33.03
C PRO A 60 25.58 -4.02 34.49
N ARG A 61 25.95 -5.29 34.71
CA ARG A 61 26.32 -5.82 36.03
C ARG A 61 27.51 -5.03 36.59
N ARG A 62 27.42 -4.59 37.85
CA ARG A 62 28.52 -3.91 38.54
C ARG A 62 28.63 -4.34 39.99
N VAL A 63 29.80 -4.14 40.56
CA VAL A 63 30.08 -4.32 41.99
C VAL A 63 30.39 -2.96 42.58
N ILE A 64 29.69 -2.60 43.64
CA ILE A 64 29.94 -1.35 44.40
C ILE A 64 30.68 -1.72 45.67
N ALA A 65 31.82 -1.07 45.91
CA ALA A 65 32.62 -1.27 47.11
C ALA A 65 32.40 -0.12 48.08
N HIS A 66 31.83 -0.40 49.25
CA HIS A 66 31.69 0.56 50.34
C HIS A 66 32.85 0.40 51.32
N ARG A 67 33.66 1.45 51.48
CA ARG A 67 34.80 1.47 52.41
C ARG A 67 34.47 2.32 53.62
N THR A 68 34.55 1.72 54.80
CA THR A 68 34.40 2.44 56.07
C THR A 68 35.80 2.70 56.65
N PRO A 69 36.20 3.97 56.86
CA PRO A 69 37.51 4.28 57.42
C PRO A 69 37.57 3.90 58.91
N ALA A 70 38.77 3.56 59.38
CA ALA A 70 39.02 3.29 60.79
C ALA A 70 38.78 4.53 61.66
N GLN A 71 38.13 4.34 62.80
CA GLN A 71 37.87 5.39 63.78
C GLN A 71 38.76 5.21 65.00
N TYR A 72 39.48 6.28 65.36
CA TYR A 72 40.37 6.32 66.52
C TYR A 72 39.83 7.31 67.56
N ARG A 73 39.90 6.93 68.84
CA ARG A 73 39.56 7.80 69.96
C ARG A 73 40.70 7.84 70.98
N THR A 74 41.10 9.04 71.36
CA THR A 74 42.05 9.24 72.46
C THR A 74 41.30 9.24 73.78
N VAL A 75 41.66 8.33 74.68
CA VAL A 75 41.20 8.31 76.08
C VAL A 75 42.22 9.01 76.98
N MET A 76 41.81 9.52 78.14
CA MET A 76 42.64 10.36 79.04
C MET A 76 43.87 9.67 79.65
N VAL A 77 44.20 8.46 79.20
CA VAL A 77 45.51 7.81 79.34
C VAL A 77 46.04 7.67 77.92
N PRO A 78 47.22 8.20 77.54
CA PRO A 78 47.67 8.34 76.14
C PRO A 78 47.92 6.98 75.47
N ARG A 79 46.84 6.30 75.10
CA ARG A 79 46.81 5.07 74.30
C ARG A 79 45.73 5.26 73.26
N THR A 80 46.12 5.18 71.99
CA THR A 80 45.19 5.10 70.87
C THR A 80 44.58 3.70 70.91
N VAL A 81 43.28 3.61 71.18
CA VAL A 81 42.54 2.35 71.14
C VAL A 81 41.75 2.32 69.83
N MET A 82 41.92 1.24 69.06
CA MET A 82 41.10 0.99 67.87
C MET A 82 39.65 0.78 68.32
N VAL A 83 38.74 1.65 67.87
CA VAL A 83 37.33 1.63 68.29
C VAL A 83 36.49 0.78 67.33
N ALA A 84 36.88 0.74 66.06
CA ALA A 84 36.31 -0.15 65.06
C ALA A 84 37.40 -0.48 64.03
N PRO A 85 37.49 -1.75 63.58
CA PRO A 85 38.39 -2.14 62.50
C PRO A 85 37.93 -1.56 61.16
N GLU A 86 38.84 -1.47 60.21
CA GLU A 86 38.51 -1.16 58.82
C GLU A 86 37.66 -2.26 58.19
N GLY A 87 36.70 -1.87 57.35
CA GLY A 87 35.77 -2.80 56.73
C GLY A 87 35.49 -2.43 55.28
N VAL A 88 35.34 -3.45 54.45
CA VAL A 88 34.89 -3.32 53.06
C VAL A 88 33.67 -4.20 52.87
N GLU A 89 32.59 -3.60 52.39
CA GLU A 89 31.38 -4.31 52.00
C GLU A 89 31.20 -4.24 50.48
N TYR A 90 30.85 -5.38 49.88
CA TYR A 90 30.65 -5.51 48.44
C TYR A 90 29.16 -5.74 48.14
N GLU A 91 28.55 -4.78 47.45
CA GLU A 91 27.19 -4.93 46.94
C GLU A 91 27.25 -5.37 45.47
N GLN A 92 26.59 -6.50 45.16
CA GLN A 92 26.45 -6.98 43.79
C GLN A 92 25.15 -6.48 43.19
N VAL A 93 25.25 -5.63 42.17
CA VAL A 93 24.09 -5.13 41.43
C VAL A 93 23.91 -5.96 40.16
N PRO A 94 22.80 -6.71 40.01
CA PRO A 94 22.55 -7.51 38.81
C PRO A 94 22.31 -6.63 37.59
N ALA A 95 22.51 -7.20 36.38
CA ALA A 95 22.18 -6.51 35.14
C ALA A 95 20.67 -6.30 35.04
N GLN A 96 20.28 -5.13 34.54
CA GLN A 96 18.87 -4.76 34.35
C GLN A 96 18.54 -4.75 32.86
N TYR A 97 17.47 -5.45 32.50
CA TYR A 97 16.96 -5.57 31.14
C TYR A 97 15.57 -4.96 31.05
N ALA A 98 15.26 -4.34 29.92
CA ALA A 98 13.93 -3.87 29.62
C ALA A 98 13.54 -4.25 28.19
N THR A 99 12.26 -4.49 27.99
CA THR A 99 11.68 -4.67 26.66
C THR A 99 11.38 -3.29 26.08
N GLN A 100 11.90 -3.02 24.89
CA GLN A 100 11.54 -1.84 24.12
C GLN A 100 10.71 -2.28 22.91
N GLU A 101 9.63 -1.55 22.66
CA GLU A 101 8.79 -1.73 21.48
C GLU A 101 9.09 -0.61 20.50
N HIS A 102 9.39 -0.97 19.26
CA HIS A 102 9.55 -0.01 18.17
C HIS A 102 8.83 -0.51 16.91
N VAL A 103 8.24 0.43 16.18
CA VAL A 103 7.57 0.17 14.91
C VAL A 103 8.56 0.39 13.78
N GLU A 104 8.85 -0.68 13.05
CA GLU A 104 9.75 -0.63 11.90
C GLU A 104 8.95 -0.82 10.60
N MET A 105 9.33 -0.09 9.55
CA MET A 105 8.79 -0.29 8.21
C MET A 105 9.48 -1.50 7.56
N VAL A 106 8.70 -2.50 7.19
CA VAL A 106 9.22 -3.74 6.60
C VAL A 106 9.19 -3.71 5.08
N ALA A 107 8.24 -2.98 4.50
CA ALA A 107 8.15 -2.76 3.06
C ALA A 107 7.61 -1.36 2.75
N PRO A 108 8.27 -0.61 1.85
CA PRO A 108 7.79 0.69 1.43
C PRO A 108 6.51 0.55 0.59
N GLY A 109 5.61 1.52 0.73
CA GLY A 109 4.45 1.65 -0.16
C GLY A 109 4.91 2.08 -1.56
N TYR A 110 4.22 1.59 -2.58
CA TYR A 110 4.51 1.94 -3.97
C TYR A 110 3.24 2.05 -4.79
N THR A 111 3.35 2.73 -5.92
CA THR A 111 2.26 2.88 -6.87
C THR A 111 2.56 2.06 -8.11
N THR A 112 1.59 1.28 -8.55
CA THR A 112 1.71 0.47 -9.77
C THR A 112 0.48 0.65 -10.66
N TYR A 113 0.60 0.29 -11.93
CA TYR A 113 -0.51 0.30 -12.88
C TYR A 113 -1.03 -1.12 -13.06
N ALA A 114 -2.29 -1.35 -12.65
CA ALA A 114 -2.95 -2.64 -12.80
C ALA A 114 -3.97 -2.58 -13.96
N PRO A 115 -4.13 -3.67 -14.75
CA PRO A 115 -5.13 -3.72 -15.81
C PRO A 115 -6.53 -3.74 -15.19
N VAL A 116 -7.41 -2.89 -15.71
CA VAL A 116 -8.83 -2.87 -15.35
C VAL A 116 -9.64 -3.44 -16.50
N GLN A 117 -10.71 -4.18 -16.18
CA GLN A 117 -11.63 -4.73 -17.19
C GLN A 117 -12.16 -3.59 -18.07
N PRO A 118 -11.82 -3.53 -19.37
CA PRO A 118 -12.30 -2.44 -20.21
C PRO A 118 -13.79 -2.64 -20.50
N ARG A 119 -14.57 -1.56 -20.46
CA ARG A 119 -15.79 -1.46 -21.25
C ARG A 119 -15.35 -0.89 -22.60
N CYS A 120 -15.66 -1.57 -23.70
CA CYS A 120 -15.31 -1.13 -25.04
C CYS A 120 -15.98 0.23 -25.32
N GLY A 121 -15.29 1.33 -24.99
CA GLY A 121 -15.80 2.70 -25.05
C GLY A 121 -15.28 3.66 -23.97
N ALA A 122 -14.83 3.17 -22.79
CA ALA A 122 -14.30 4.03 -21.73
C ALA A 122 -13.36 3.28 -20.77
N CYS A 123 -12.30 3.96 -20.34
CA CYS A 123 -11.48 3.54 -19.20
C CYS A 123 -12.03 4.20 -17.93
N GLY A 124 -12.96 3.55 -17.24
CA GLY A 124 -13.57 4.07 -16.02
C GLY A 124 -15.00 3.57 -15.79
N TYR A 125 -15.55 3.91 -14.62
CA TYR A 125 -16.99 3.80 -14.36
C TYR A 125 -17.78 4.78 -15.23
#